data_AF-A0A256HIJ8-F1
#
_entry.id   AF-A0A256HIJ8-F1
#
_cell.length_a   1.000
_cell.length_b   1.000
_cell.length_c   1.000
_cell.angle_alpha   90.00
_cell.angle_beta   90.00
_cell.angle_gamma   90.00
#
_symmetry.space_group_name_H-M   'P 1'
#
loop_
_entity.id
_entity.type
_entity.pdbx_description
1 polymer ?
#
loop_
_entity_poly.entity_id
_entity_poly.type
_entity_poly.pdbx_seq_one_letter_code
_entity_poly.pdbx_strand_id
1 'polypeptide(L)'
;MSDDHAVESDGPDPGRDGHALPAGYELRETTPSVDAFRRLRREAEMSDRSREAVERGLPNTTHGVHVVETETGSAVGMARIVGDGGSIFHLSDTAVAEPHQGRGIGTAMMDALVAWLRANAPDGAYVDLLADVDGFYERWGFERTAPASRAMGIRTEEL
;
A
#
# COMPACT_ATOMS: atom_id res chain seq x y z
N MET A 1 -21.15 -42.56 23.90
CA MET A 1 -20.40 -41.79 24.90
C MET A 1 -19.39 -41.00 24.08
N SER A 2 -19.83 -40.01 23.31
CA SER A 2 -20.36 -38.69 23.73
C SER A 2 -19.28 -37.85 24.43
N ASP A 3 -19.30 -36.57 24.05
CA ASP A 3 -18.46 -35.43 24.47
C ASP A 3 -17.33 -35.21 23.47
N ASP A 4 -17.53 -34.46 22.38
CA ASP A 4 -18.06 -33.09 22.27
C ASP A 4 -17.28 -32.11 23.15
N HIS A 5 -16.32 -31.43 22.52
CA HIS A 5 -15.98 -30.05 22.83
C HIS A 5 -15.26 -29.47 21.61
N ALA A 6 -16.08 -28.91 20.71
CA ALA A 6 -15.64 -27.81 19.87
C ALA A 6 -15.10 -26.70 20.79
N VAL A 7 -13.82 -26.37 20.63
CA VAL A 7 -13.29 -25.12 21.16
C VAL A 7 -13.42 -24.12 20.02
N GLU A 8 -14.56 -23.42 19.99
CA GLU A 8 -14.68 -22.15 19.31
C GLU A 8 -13.76 -21.17 20.05
N SER A 9 -12.56 -20.97 19.53
CA SER A 9 -11.72 -19.84 19.93
C SER A 9 -12.18 -18.64 19.12
N ASP A 10 -13.17 -17.91 19.64
CA ASP A 10 -13.55 -16.58 19.18
C ASP A 10 -12.46 -15.59 19.66
N GLY A 11 -11.29 -15.69 19.04
CA GLY A 11 -10.26 -14.65 19.11
C GLY A 11 -10.73 -13.44 18.30
N PRO A 12 -10.39 -12.21 18.71
CA PRO A 12 -10.81 -11.02 17.98
C PRO A 12 -10.31 -11.12 16.53
N ASP A 13 -11.24 -11.12 15.57
CA ASP A 13 -10.94 -11.06 14.14
C ASP A 13 -10.15 -9.76 13.85
N PRO A 14 -8.83 -9.83 13.59
CA PRO A 14 -7.99 -8.65 13.43
C PRO A 14 -8.12 -8.05 12.01
N GLY A 15 -9.18 -8.40 11.28
CA GLY A 15 -9.38 -8.06 9.86
C GLY A 15 -10.57 -7.17 9.54
N ARG A 16 -11.35 -6.68 10.51
CA ARG A 16 -12.62 -5.98 10.23
C ARG A 16 -12.63 -4.46 10.38
N ASP A 17 -11.62 -3.87 11.01
CA ASP A 17 -11.63 -2.42 11.25
C ASP A 17 -10.56 -1.75 10.39
N GLY A 18 -10.75 -1.78 9.06
CA GLY A 18 -10.04 -0.84 8.20
C GLY A 18 -10.29 0.57 8.73
N HIS A 19 -9.24 1.36 8.91
CA HIS A 19 -9.42 2.70 9.47
C HIS A 19 -10.42 3.49 8.63
N ALA A 20 -11.53 3.88 9.24
CA ALA A 20 -12.51 4.71 8.57
C ALA A 20 -11.83 6.01 8.13
N LEU A 21 -11.89 6.29 6.83
CA LEU A 21 -11.41 7.56 6.30
C LEU A 21 -12.18 8.72 6.96
N PRO A 22 -11.54 9.88 7.16
CA PRO A 22 -12.27 11.06 7.59
C PRO A 22 -13.34 11.44 6.57
N ALA A 23 -14.40 12.10 7.04
CA ALA A 23 -15.42 12.65 6.16
C ALA A 23 -14.78 13.53 5.08
N GLY A 24 -15.30 13.45 3.84
CA GLY A 24 -14.75 14.15 2.69
C GLY A 24 -13.74 13.36 1.88
N TYR A 25 -13.47 12.10 2.23
CA TYR A 25 -12.57 11.21 1.49
C TYR A 25 -13.22 9.87 1.16
N GLU A 26 -12.82 9.31 0.03
CA GLU A 26 -13.27 8.00 -0.45
C GLU A 26 -12.05 7.17 -0.88
N LEU A 27 -11.92 5.95 -0.36
CA LEU A 27 -10.92 4.98 -0.80
C LEU A 27 -11.48 4.17 -1.96
N ARG A 28 -10.67 4.01 -3.01
CA ARG A 28 -10.99 3.23 -4.20
C ARG A 28 -9.95 2.15 -4.41
N GLU A 29 -10.41 0.92 -4.62
CA GLU A 29 -9.57 -0.25 -4.94
C GLU A 29 -9.17 -0.28 -6.42
N THR A 30 -8.54 0.81 -6.86
CA THR A 30 -7.97 0.94 -8.21
C THR A 30 -6.73 1.83 -8.14
N THR A 31 -5.91 1.83 -9.18
CA THR A 31 -4.84 2.83 -9.33
C THR A 31 -5.42 4.17 -9.78
N PRO A 32 -4.79 5.32 -9.42
CA PRO A 32 -5.19 6.60 -9.99
C PRO A 32 -4.82 6.66 -11.49
N SER A 33 -5.32 7.68 -12.20
CA SER A 33 -4.91 7.92 -13.59
C SER A 33 -3.40 8.21 -13.70
N VAL A 34 -2.82 8.08 -14.89
CA VAL A 34 -1.40 8.39 -15.15
C VAL A 34 -1.03 9.81 -14.68
N ASP A 35 -1.91 10.78 -14.96
CA ASP A 35 -1.67 12.18 -14.61
C ASP A 35 -1.74 12.40 -13.10
N ALA A 36 -2.72 11.80 -12.44
CA ALA A 36 -2.87 11.86 -10.99
C ALA A 36 -1.71 11.14 -10.27
N PHE A 37 -1.31 9.97 -10.76
CA PHE A 37 -0.16 9.22 -10.23
C PHE A 37 1.11 10.07 -10.26
N ARG A 38 1.44 10.65 -11.43
CA ARG A 38 2.64 11.48 -11.57
C ARG A 38 2.56 12.76 -10.74
N ARG A 39 1.38 13.37 -10.63
CA ARG A 39 1.16 14.54 -9.77
C ARG A 39 1.44 14.19 -8.31
N LEU A 40 0.82 13.13 -7.79
CA LEU A 40 0.98 12.71 -6.39
C LEU A 40 2.44 12.39 -6.04
N ARG A 41 3.19 11.77 -6.94
CA ARG A 41 4.64 11.56 -6.72
C ARG A 41 5.39 12.86 -6.50
N ARG A 42 5.13 13.87 -7.33
CA ARG A 42 5.80 15.18 -7.19
C ARG A 42 5.38 15.89 -5.91
N GLU A 43 4.10 15.84 -5.57
CA GLU A 43 3.57 16.46 -4.34
C GLU A 43 4.04 15.76 -3.05
N ALA A 44 4.42 14.48 -3.14
CA ALA A 44 5.00 13.71 -2.04
C ALA A 44 6.54 13.66 -2.08
N GLU A 45 7.19 14.57 -2.82
CA GLU A 45 8.65 14.66 -2.95
C GLU A 45 9.34 13.36 -3.44
N MET A 46 8.59 12.49 -4.11
CA MET A 46 9.13 11.27 -4.70
C MET A 46 9.75 11.58 -6.05
N SER A 47 10.82 10.86 -6.39
CA SER A 47 11.39 10.86 -7.75
C SER A 47 10.32 10.68 -8.83
N ASP A 48 10.30 11.55 -9.84
CA ASP A 48 9.36 11.43 -10.95
C ASP A 48 9.66 10.17 -11.79
N ARG A 49 8.63 9.66 -12.46
CA ARG A 49 8.75 8.60 -13.47
C ARG A 49 8.30 9.17 -14.81
N SER A 50 8.93 8.73 -15.90
CA SER A 50 8.49 9.11 -17.24
C SER A 50 7.03 8.70 -17.46
N ARG A 51 6.29 9.46 -18.27
CA ARG A 51 4.91 9.13 -18.64
C ARG A 51 4.83 7.71 -19.22
N GLU A 52 5.75 7.37 -20.12
CA GLU A 52 5.84 6.06 -20.74
C GLU A 52 6.00 4.93 -19.70
N ALA A 53 6.87 5.12 -18.70
CA ALA A 53 7.06 4.14 -17.64
C ALA A 53 5.79 3.95 -16.80
N VAL A 54 5.07 5.03 -16.50
CA VAL A 54 3.81 4.97 -15.74
C VAL A 54 2.72 4.30 -16.56
N GLU A 55 2.54 4.68 -17.83
CA GLU A 55 1.54 4.07 -18.73
C GLU A 55 1.74 2.57 -18.89
N ARG A 56 2.99 2.11 -18.97
CA ARG A 56 3.31 0.68 -18.97
C ARG A 56 3.17 0.03 -17.59
N GLY A 57 3.52 0.75 -16.52
CA GLY A 57 3.58 0.20 -15.17
C GLY A 57 2.22 0.06 -14.47
N LEU A 58 1.31 1.03 -14.64
CA LEU A 58 0.00 1.03 -13.96
C LEU A 58 -0.79 -0.28 -14.18
N PRO A 59 -0.95 -0.80 -15.42
CA PRO A 59 -1.72 -2.02 -15.67
C PRO A 59 -1.12 -3.29 -15.04
N ASN A 60 0.16 -3.27 -14.67
CA ASN A 60 0.88 -4.40 -14.06
C ASN A 60 0.84 -4.36 -12.51
N THR A 61 -0.05 -3.55 -11.95
CA THR A 61 -0.28 -3.50 -10.50
C THR A 61 -1.01 -4.76 -10.07
N THR A 62 -0.48 -5.47 -9.08
CA THR A 62 -1.12 -6.66 -8.51
C THR A 62 -2.37 -6.27 -7.72
N HIS A 63 -2.27 -5.24 -6.89
CA HIS A 63 -3.40 -4.60 -6.22
C HIS A 63 -3.08 -3.14 -5.93
N GLY A 64 -4.05 -2.24 -6.11
CA GLY A 64 -3.81 -0.80 -5.99
C GLY A 64 -4.97 -0.11 -5.31
N VAL A 65 -4.64 0.89 -4.49
CA VAL A 65 -5.63 1.75 -3.85
C VAL A 65 -5.28 3.21 -4.13
N HIS A 66 -6.32 4.04 -4.22
CA HIS A 66 -6.16 5.49 -4.18
C HIS A 66 -7.29 6.13 -3.40
N VAL A 67 -7.00 7.28 -2.82
CA VAL A 67 -7.98 8.06 -2.06
C VAL A 67 -8.30 9.32 -2.85
N VAL A 68 -9.59 9.61 -2.98
CA VAL A 68 -10.08 10.85 -3.56
C VAL A 68 -10.71 11.75 -2.50
N GLU A 69 -10.53 13.04 -2.65
CA GLU A 69 -11.31 14.04 -1.91
C GLU A 69 -12.67 14.21 -2.60
N THR A 70 -13.76 14.02 -1.87
CA THR A 70 -15.11 13.94 -2.47
C THR A 70 -15.62 15.28 -2.99
N GLU A 71 -15.15 16.39 -2.41
CA GLU A 71 -15.55 17.74 -2.85
C GLU A 71 -14.97 18.09 -4.23
N THR A 72 -13.69 17.77 -4.45
CA THR A 72 -12.96 18.13 -5.67
C THR A 72 -12.90 16.99 -6.69
N GLY A 73 -13.13 15.74 -6.27
CA GLY A 73 -12.91 14.53 -7.05
C GLY A 73 -11.43 14.22 -7.31
N SER A 74 -10.52 14.97 -6.68
CA SER A 74 -9.08 14.82 -6.91
C SER A 74 -8.51 13.63 -6.14
N ALA A 75 -7.65 12.84 -6.77
CA ALA A 75 -6.84 11.85 -6.07
C ALA A 75 -5.80 12.56 -5.18
N VAL A 76 -5.82 12.26 -3.89
CA VAL A 76 -4.99 12.88 -2.84
C VAL A 76 -4.04 11.87 -2.17
N GLY A 77 -4.25 10.59 -2.40
CA GLY A 77 -3.37 9.53 -1.92
C GLY A 77 -3.37 8.34 -2.87
N MET A 78 -2.28 7.61 -2.89
CA MET A 78 -2.15 6.36 -3.64
C MET A 78 -1.19 5.41 -2.93
N ALA A 79 -1.39 4.11 -3.12
CA ALA A 79 -0.45 3.06 -2.75
C ALA A 79 -0.73 1.83 -3.62
N ARG A 80 0.27 0.97 -3.80
CA ARG A 80 0.08 -0.27 -4.58
C ARG A 80 0.95 -1.40 -4.09
N ILE A 81 0.56 -2.60 -4.49
CA ILE A 81 1.34 -3.82 -4.44
C ILE A 81 1.69 -4.20 -5.88
N VAL A 82 2.97 -4.46 -6.11
CA VAL A 82 3.46 -5.17 -7.29
C VAL A 82 4.10 -6.48 -6.84
N GLY A 83 4.18 -7.47 -7.72
CA GLY A 83 4.73 -8.76 -7.35
C GLY A 83 4.48 -9.82 -8.42
N ASP A 84 4.84 -11.04 -8.10
CA ASP A 84 4.61 -12.21 -8.97
C ASP A 84 3.27 -12.91 -8.71
N GLY A 85 2.49 -12.42 -7.73
CA GLY A 85 1.22 -13.02 -7.32
C GLY A 85 1.38 -14.28 -6.46
N GLY A 86 2.58 -14.56 -5.96
CA GLY A 86 2.87 -15.75 -5.17
C GLY A 86 4.00 -15.53 -4.17
N SER A 87 5.25 -15.60 -4.63
CA SER A 87 6.41 -15.68 -3.74
C SER A 87 6.88 -14.33 -3.19
N ILE A 88 6.65 -13.24 -3.94
CA ILE A 88 7.17 -11.93 -3.58
C ILE A 88 6.19 -10.80 -3.93
N PHE A 89 6.04 -9.89 -2.99
CA PHE A 89 5.26 -8.66 -3.12
C PHE A 89 6.09 -7.47 -2.65
N HIS A 90 5.91 -6.34 -3.31
CA HIS A 90 6.54 -5.07 -2.98
C HIS A 90 5.45 -4.00 -2.86
N LEU A 91 5.36 -3.37 -1.68
CA LEU A 91 4.52 -2.19 -1.49
C LEU A 91 5.26 -0.99 -2.07
N SER A 92 4.69 -0.42 -3.13
CA SER A 92 5.29 0.68 -3.86
C SER A 92 4.37 1.88 -3.90
N ASP A 93 4.98 3.04 -4.19
CA ASP A 93 4.27 4.26 -4.56
C ASP A 93 3.26 4.74 -3.52
N THR A 94 3.53 4.48 -2.23
CA THR A 94 2.76 5.02 -1.10
C THR A 94 3.01 6.51 -0.97
N ALA A 95 2.00 7.31 -1.29
CA ALA A 95 2.06 8.77 -1.28
C ALA A 95 0.73 9.36 -0.80
N VAL A 96 0.80 10.40 0.02
CA VAL A 96 -0.33 11.27 0.35
C VAL A 96 0.12 12.71 0.11
N ALA A 97 -0.64 13.46 -0.68
CA ALA A 97 -0.35 14.86 -0.95
C ALA A 97 -0.28 15.65 0.37
N GLU A 98 0.74 16.49 0.52
CA GLU A 98 1.09 17.20 1.76
C GLU A 98 -0.12 17.84 2.49
N PRO A 99 -1.05 18.55 1.82
CA PRO A 99 -2.20 19.16 2.48
C PRO A 99 -3.16 18.17 3.17
N HIS A 100 -3.09 16.88 2.79
CA HIS A 100 -3.96 15.81 3.24
C HIS A 100 -3.28 14.83 4.21
N GLN A 101 -2.00 15.03 4.52
CA GLN A 101 -1.25 14.21 5.46
C GLN A 101 -1.72 14.40 6.91
N GLY A 102 -1.38 13.44 7.79
CA GLY A 102 -1.77 13.47 9.21
C GLY A 102 -3.26 13.20 9.49
N ARG A 103 -4.05 12.90 8.45
CA ARG A 103 -5.51 12.66 8.54
C ARG A 103 -5.91 11.18 8.56
N GLY A 104 -4.94 10.26 8.69
CA GLY A 104 -5.20 8.81 8.66
C GLY A 104 -5.34 8.20 7.26
N ILE A 105 -5.22 8.98 6.19
CA ILE A 105 -5.31 8.50 4.79
C ILE A 105 -4.27 7.41 4.49
N GLY A 106 -3.01 7.63 4.88
CA GLY A 106 -1.95 6.63 4.71
C GLY A 106 -2.27 5.33 5.43
N THR A 107 -2.78 5.41 6.66
CA THR A 107 -3.20 4.25 7.45
C THR A 107 -4.30 3.48 6.75
N ALA A 108 -5.36 4.15 6.28
CA ALA A 108 -6.47 3.51 5.58
C ALA A 108 -6.01 2.79 4.29
N MET A 109 -5.07 3.38 3.54
CA MET A 109 -4.50 2.72 2.35
C MET A 109 -3.69 1.48 2.74
N MET A 110 -2.84 1.57 3.77
CA MET A 110 -2.05 0.42 4.24
C MET A 110 -2.92 -0.70 4.78
N ASP A 111 -3.98 -0.38 5.53
CA ASP A 111 -4.95 -1.37 6.00
C ASP A 111 -5.59 -2.13 4.84
N ALA A 112 -6.01 -1.43 3.79
CA ALA A 112 -6.56 -2.04 2.59
C ALA A 112 -5.55 -2.95 1.87
N LEU A 113 -4.29 -2.50 1.72
CA LEU A 113 -3.24 -3.33 1.11
C LEU A 113 -2.92 -4.59 1.94
N VAL A 114 -2.82 -4.46 3.26
CA VAL A 114 -2.54 -5.60 4.15
C VAL A 114 -3.73 -6.56 4.22
N ALA A 115 -4.96 -6.06 4.21
CA ALA A 115 -6.16 -6.89 4.10
C ALA A 115 -6.15 -7.71 2.79
N TRP A 116 -5.80 -7.07 1.67
CA TRP A 116 -5.66 -7.76 0.39
C TRP A 116 -4.57 -8.84 0.45
N LEU A 117 -3.39 -8.55 1.00
CA LEU A 117 -2.31 -9.53 1.15
C LEU A 117 -2.75 -10.73 2.00
N ARG A 118 -3.37 -10.49 3.16
CA ARG A 118 -3.88 -11.59 4.02
C ARG A 118 -4.88 -12.48 3.32
N ALA A 119 -5.68 -11.94 2.41
CA ALA A 119 -6.71 -12.69 1.68
C ALA A 119 -6.17 -13.42 0.44
N ASN A 120 -5.05 -12.98 -0.15
CA ASN A 120 -4.62 -13.43 -1.48
C ASN A 120 -3.19 -13.99 -1.53
N ALA A 121 -2.29 -13.58 -0.63
CA ALA A 121 -0.91 -14.03 -0.63
C ALA A 121 -0.80 -15.42 0.02
N PRO A 122 -0.05 -16.36 -0.59
CA PRO A 122 0.25 -17.65 0.04
C PRO A 122 1.07 -17.51 1.33
N ASP A 123 0.97 -18.50 2.22
CA ASP A 123 1.81 -18.58 3.41
C ASP A 123 3.30 -18.56 3.03
N GLY A 124 4.07 -17.70 3.72
CA GLY A 124 5.51 -17.57 3.51
C GLY A 124 5.91 -16.67 2.34
N ALA A 125 4.97 -16.04 1.64
CA ALA A 125 5.29 -15.00 0.66
C ALA A 125 6.09 -13.86 1.32
N TYR A 126 7.11 -13.36 0.63
CA TYR A 126 7.94 -12.25 1.12
C TYR A 126 7.31 -10.93 0.71
N VAL A 127 7.17 -10.00 1.66
CA VAL A 127 6.60 -8.67 1.42
C VAL A 127 7.59 -7.61 1.86
N ASP A 128 8.00 -6.72 0.95
CA ASP A 128 8.93 -5.64 1.28
C ASP A 128 8.44 -4.25 0.82
N LEU A 129 9.16 -3.23 1.27
CA LEU A 129 8.98 -1.84 0.89
C LEU A 129 10.27 -1.05 1.15
N LEU A 130 10.38 0.11 0.51
CA LEU A 130 11.39 1.11 0.86
C LEU A 130 10.69 2.22 1.65
N ALA A 131 11.09 2.37 2.92
CA ALA A 131 10.51 3.35 3.82
C ALA A 131 11.32 4.64 3.80
N ASP A 132 10.67 5.74 3.39
CA ASP A 132 11.19 7.11 3.54
C ASP A 132 10.71 7.77 4.86
N VAL A 133 9.91 7.06 5.66
CA VAL A 133 9.36 7.50 6.94
C VAL A 133 9.60 6.46 8.03
N ASP A 134 9.99 6.90 9.22
CA ASP A 134 10.26 6.04 10.36
C ASP A 134 8.97 5.71 11.14
N GLY A 135 8.86 4.47 11.65
CA GLY A 135 7.81 4.03 12.57
C GLY A 135 6.40 3.89 11.99
N PHE A 136 6.15 4.37 10.77
CA PHE A 136 4.83 4.27 10.16
C PHE A 136 4.45 2.80 9.86
N TYR A 137 5.33 2.07 9.18
CA TYR A 137 5.05 0.71 8.70
C TYR A 137 5.11 -0.37 9.80
N GLU A 138 5.78 -0.09 10.91
CA GLU A 138 5.93 -1.02 12.05
C GLU A 138 4.59 -1.45 12.65
N ARG A 139 3.54 -0.63 12.47
CA ARG A 139 2.16 -0.94 12.90
C ARG A 139 1.58 -2.19 12.26
N TRP A 140 2.06 -2.55 11.07
CA TRP A 140 1.65 -3.78 10.37
C TRP A 140 2.68 -4.90 10.50
N GLY A 141 3.68 -4.73 11.38
CA GLY A 141 4.72 -5.73 11.62
C GLY A 141 5.88 -5.70 10.62
N PHE A 142 6.01 -4.65 9.80
CA PHE A 142 7.21 -4.46 9.00
C PHE A 142 8.40 -4.10 9.88
N GLU A 143 9.53 -4.76 9.65
CA GLU A 143 10.77 -4.54 10.39
C GLU A 143 11.89 -4.12 9.43
N ARG A 144 12.90 -3.43 9.98
CA ARG A 144 14.11 -3.09 9.22
C ARG A 144 14.88 -4.38 8.89
N THR A 145 15.14 -4.62 7.61
CA THR A 145 15.97 -5.76 7.16
C THR A 145 17.46 -5.55 7.40
N ALA A 146 17.89 -4.31 7.61
CA ALA A 146 19.27 -3.96 7.93
C ALA A 146 19.62 -4.38 9.37
N PRO A 147 20.86 -4.83 9.64
CA PRO A 147 22.01 -4.82 8.74
C PRO A 147 22.12 -6.05 7.83
N ALA A 148 21.26 -7.07 7.98
CA ALA A 148 21.35 -8.33 7.25
C ALA A 148 21.17 -8.15 5.73
N SER A 149 20.31 -7.21 5.32
CA SER A 149 20.11 -6.83 3.92
C SER A 149 19.95 -5.32 3.76
N ARG A 150 20.43 -4.80 2.62
CA ARG A 150 20.39 -3.36 2.30
C ARG A 150 19.69 -3.16 0.95
N ALA A 151 18.81 -2.18 0.88
CA ALA A 151 18.24 -1.72 -0.37
C ALA A 151 19.33 -1.18 -1.30
N MET A 152 19.26 -1.53 -2.58
CA MET A 152 20.18 -1.11 -3.63
C MET A 152 19.34 -0.72 -4.85
N GLY A 153 19.73 0.32 -5.58
CA GLY A 153 18.99 0.78 -6.75
C GLY A 153 19.89 1.48 -7.76
N ILE A 154 19.50 1.40 -9.04
CA ILE A 154 20.10 2.12 -10.17
C ILE A 154 18.96 2.56 -11.09
N ARG A 155 19.12 3.67 -11.80
CA ARG A 155 18.18 4.09 -12.84
C ARG A 155 18.60 3.53 -14.19
N THR A 156 17.64 3.20 -15.04
CA THR A 156 17.94 2.57 -16.34
C THR A 156 18.76 3.46 -17.27
N GLU A 157 18.68 4.78 -17.09
CA GLU A 157 19.53 5.77 -17.76
C GLU A 157 21.00 5.76 -17.30
N GLU A 158 21.31 5.08 -16.20
CA GLU A 158 22.66 4.92 -15.64
C GLU A 158 23.26 3.53 -15.90
N LEU A 159 22.54 2.64 -16.59
CA LEU A 159 23.03 1.31 -16.99
C LEU A 159 23.96 1.34 -18.20
#